data_AF-A0A523XR46-F1
#
_entry.id   AF-A0A523XR46-F1
#
_cell.length_a   1.000
_cell.length_b   1.000
_cell.length_c   1.000
_cell.angle_alpha   90.00
_cell.angle_beta   90.00
_cell.angle_gamma   90.00
#
_symmetry.space_group_name_H-M   'P 1'
#
loop_
_entity.id
_entity.type
_entity.pdbx_description
1 polymer ?
#
loop_
_entity_poly.entity_id
_entity_poly.type
_entity_poly.pdbx_seq_one_letter_code
_entity_poly.pdbx_strand_id
1 'polypeptide(L)'
;MKKIYFSADAHGSTYVWRKWISVVSVYKPDILILAGDLTGKAFVPLIRQSDGSHSCTYFGGKFNLKTDKEVKEMVDRLESAGA
;
A
#
# COMPACT_ATOMS: atom_id res chain seq x y z
N MET A 1 -19.40 -28.21 5.98
CA MET A 1 -18.96 -27.10 6.86
C MET A 1 -18.58 -25.92 5.97
N LYS A 2 -19.00 -24.69 6.30
CA LYS A 2 -18.66 -23.49 5.50
C LYS A 2 -17.28 -22.96 5.90
N LYS A 3 -16.45 -22.58 4.92
CA LYS A 3 -15.13 -21.97 5.15
C LYS A 3 -15.23 -20.46 5.05
N ILE A 4 -14.97 -19.76 6.15
CA ILE A 4 -15.02 -18.29 6.23
C ILE A 4 -13.63 -17.78 6.55
N TYR A 5 -13.15 -16.84 5.74
CA TYR A 5 -11.85 -16.18 5.92
C TYR A 5 -12.12 -14.71 6.25
N PHE A 6 -11.55 -14.23 7.34
CA PHE A 6 -11.75 -12.87 7.85
C PHE A 6 -10.40 -12.15 7.98
N SER A 7 -10.39 -10.88 7.59
CA SER A 7 -9.29 -9.94 7.82
C SER A 7 -9.87 -8.53 8.00
N ALA A 8 -9.11 -7.64 8.62
CA ALA A 8 -9.51 -6.25 8.83
C ALA A 8 -8.32 -5.30 8.71
N ASP A 9 -8.62 -4.00 8.58
CA ASP A 9 -7.65 -2.91 8.71
C ASP A 9 -6.52 -2.98 7.68
N ALA A 10 -6.90 -3.02 6.40
CA ALA A 10 -5.96 -3.03 5.29
C ALA A 10 -5.22 -1.70 5.11
N HIS A 11 -5.73 -0.60 5.68
CA HIS A 11 -5.14 0.74 5.64
C HIS A 11 -4.71 1.18 4.22
N GLY A 12 -5.57 0.89 3.23
CA GLY A 12 -5.32 1.26 1.85
C GLY A 12 -4.09 0.58 1.21
N SER A 13 -3.56 -0.50 1.80
CA SER A 13 -2.47 -1.29 1.17
C SER A 13 -3.00 -2.04 -0.04
N THR A 14 -2.58 -1.63 -1.25
CA THR A 14 -2.96 -2.36 -2.46
C THR A 14 -2.28 -3.73 -2.52
N TYR A 15 -1.15 -3.90 -1.84
CA TYR A 15 -0.46 -5.18 -1.73
C TYR A 15 -1.25 -6.19 -0.88
N VAL A 16 -1.72 -5.80 0.30
CA VAL A 16 -2.59 -6.64 1.14
C VAL A 16 -3.89 -6.95 0.41
N TRP A 17 -4.49 -5.96 -0.26
CA TRP A 17 -5.71 -6.14 -1.04
C TRP A 17 -5.54 -7.21 -2.14
N ARG A 18 -4.48 -7.14 -2.94
CA ARG A 18 -4.19 -8.15 -3.99
C ARG A 18 -4.00 -9.55 -3.40
N LYS A 19 -3.29 -9.66 -2.27
CA LYS A 19 -3.11 -10.94 -1.57
C LYS A 19 -4.43 -11.49 -1.06
N TRP A 20 -5.27 -10.63 -0.47
CA TRP A 20 -6.57 -11.01 0.07
C TRP A 20 -7.49 -11.58 -1.01
N ILE A 21 -7.59 -10.92 -2.17
CA ILE A 21 -8.37 -11.44 -3.30
C ILE A 21 -7.80 -12.77 -3.81
N SER A 22 -6.47 -12.91 -3.84
CA SER A 22 -5.81 -14.13 -4.32
C SER A 22 -6.12 -15.37 -3.44
N VAL A 23 -6.60 -15.19 -2.21
CA VAL A 23 -7.03 -16.30 -1.33
C VAL A 23 -8.13 -17.14 -1.99
N VAL A 24 -8.99 -16.54 -2.82
CA VAL A 24 -10.09 -17.23 -3.51
C VAL A 24 -9.57 -18.36 -4.39
N SER A 25 -8.49 -18.13 -5.15
CA SER A 25 -7.94 -19.13 -6.07
C SER A 25 -7.19 -20.25 -5.36
N VAL A 26 -6.55 -19.95 -4.23
CA VAL A 26 -5.70 -20.90 -3.49
C VAL A 26 -6.51 -21.76 -2.51
N TYR A 27 -7.37 -21.13 -1.70
CA TYR A 27 -8.01 -21.79 -0.55
C TYR A 27 -9.49 -22.10 -0.77
N LYS A 28 -10.10 -21.54 -1.82
CA LYS A 28 -11.51 -21.72 -2.20
C LYS A 28 -12.46 -21.62 -0.99
N PRO A 29 -12.40 -20.54 -0.17
CA PRO A 29 -13.35 -20.33 0.91
C PRO A 29 -14.77 -20.08 0.34
N ASP A 30 -15.80 -20.33 1.15
CA ASP A 30 -17.18 -20.00 0.80
C ASP A 30 -17.46 -18.49 0.97
N ILE A 31 -16.81 -17.85 1.94
CA ILE A 31 -17.02 -16.43 2.28
C ILE A 31 -15.66 -15.79 2.61
N LEU A 32 -15.40 -14.61 2.03
CA LEU A 32 -14.33 -13.70 2.47
C LEU A 32 -14.96 -12.46 3.09
N ILE A 33 -14.41 -12.02 4.21
CA ILE A 33 -14.78 -10.77 4.87
C ILE A 33 -13.51 -9.94 5.05
N LEU A 34 -13.48 -8.76 4.43
CA LEU A 34 -12.47 -7.73 4.69
C LEU A 34 -13.18 -6.52 5.29
N ALA A 35 -12.92 -6.25 6.57
CA ALA A 35 -13.61 -5.23 7.35
C ALA A 35 -12.63 -4.18 7.91
N GLY A 36 -13.12 -3.30 8.79
CA GLY A 36 -12.30 -2.27 9.44
C GLY A 36 -11.89 -1.15 8.48
N ASP A 37 -10.76 -0.51 8.77
CA ASP A 37 -10.26 0.64 8.02
C ASP A 37 -9.62 0.21 6.71
N LEU A 38 -10.43 0.25 5.65
CA LEU A 38 -10.00 -0.19 4.32
C LEU A 38 -9.15 0.85 3.60
N THR A 39 -9.32 2.14 3.91
CA THR A 39 -8.80 3.25 3.10
C THR A 39 -7.87 4.20 3.85
N GLY A 40 -7.75 4.07 5.19
CA GLY A 40 -6.92 4.97 5.99
C GLY A 40 -5.45 4.88 5.55
N LYS A 41 -4.84 6.01 5.18
CA LYS A 41 -3.47 6.04 4.67
C LYS A 41 -2.78 7.37 4.94
N ALA A 42 -1.48 7.34 5.17
CA ALA A 42 -0.61 8.50 5.26
C ALA A 42 -0.54 9.24 3.92
N PHE A 43 -0.80 10.55 3.98
CA PHE A 43 -0.54 11.44 2.86
C PHE A 43 0.93 11.86 2.88
N VAL A 44 1.69 11.44 1.88
CA VAL A 44 3.13 11.65 1.80
C VAL A 44 3.47 12.52 0.59
N PRO A 45 3.90 13.78 0.79
CA PRO A 45 4.21 14.69 -0.31
C PRO A 45 5.57 14.37 -0.94
N LEU A 46 5.61 14.36 -2.28
CA LEU A 46 6.84 14.35 -3.08
C LEU A 46 7.11 15.78 -3.57
N ILE A 47 8.07 16.46 -2.95
CA ILE A 47 8.31 17.89 -3.17
C ILE A 47 9.44 18.07 -4.18
N ARG A 48 9.12 18.61 -5.36
CA ARG A 48 10.12 18.93 -6.40
C ARG A 48 11.09 20.00 -5.93
N GLN A 49 12.38 19.76 -6.14
CA GLN A 49 13.48 20.64 -5.79
C GLN A 49 13.97 21.44 -7.00
N SER A 50 14.82 22.44 -6.77
CA SER A 50 15.37 23.30 -7.83
C SER A 50 16.28 22.57 -8.81
N ASP A 51 16.94 21.50 -8.38
CA ASP A 51 17.80 20.65 -9.22
C ASP A 51 17.02 19.58 -10.02
N GLY A 52 15.68 19.59 -9.92
CA GLY A 52 14.81 18.63 -10.59
C GLY A 52 14.54 17.34 -9.80
N SER A 53 15.24 17.09 -8.69
CA SER A 53 14.96 15.96 -7.80
C SER A 53 13.66 16.16 -7.01
N HIS A 54 13.19 15.11 -6.33
CA HIS A 54 12.06 15.17 -5.40
C HIS A 54 12.50 14.76 -4.00
N SER A 55 12.12 15.53 -2.98
CA SER A 55 12.30 15.17 -1.58
C SER A 55 11.01 14.63 -0.97
N CYS A 56 11.14 13.61 -0.13
CA CYS A 56 10.03 12.96 0.56
C CYS A 56 10.44 12.63 1.99
N THR A 57 9.52 12.81 2.95
CA THR A 57 9.70 12.28 4.32
C THR A 57 8.64 11.24 4.58
N TYR A 58 9.07 10.02 4.91
CA TYR A 58 8.18 8.90 5.17
C TYR A 58 8.73 8.05 6.30
N PHE A 59 7.89 7.78 7.31
CA PHE A 59 8.28 7.05 8.53
C PHE A 59 9.59 7.57 9.16
N GLY A 60 9.75 8.90 9.25
CA GLY A 60 10.95 9.54 9.78
C GLY A 60 12.18 9.50 8.87
N GLY A 61 12.15 8.70 7.79
CA GLY A 61 13.19 8.67 6.77
C GLY A 61 13.05 9.82 5.78
N LYS A 62 14.16 10.50 5.47
CA LYS A 62 14.24 11.48 4.39
C LYS A 62 14.81 10.83 3.14
N PHE A 63 14.12 11.00 2.03
CA PHE A 63 14.48 10.45 0.73
C PHE A 63 14.71 11.59 -0.26
N ASN A 64 15.75 11.46 -1.09
CA ASN A 64 16.00 12.34 -2.22
C ASN A 64 15.99 11.49 -3.50
N LEU A 65 15.00 11.72 -4.36
CA LEU A 65 14.69 10.93 -5.56
C LEU A 65 15.14 11.74 -6.77
N LYS A 66 16.21 11.29 -7.44
CA LYS A 66 16.89 12.00 -8.52
C LYS A 66 16.36 11.64 -9.90
N THR A 67 15.68 10.50 -10.03
CA THR A 67 15.17 9.99 -11.31
C THR A 67 13.69 9.67 -11.25
N ASP A 68 13.01 9.70 -12.40
CA ASP A 68 11.60 9.30 -12.52
C ASP A 68 11.37 7.84 -12.08
N LYS A 69 12.39 6.98 -12.25
CA LYS A 69 12.36 5.61 -11.77
C LYS A 69 12.30 5.55 -10.25
N GLU A 70 13.14 6.29 -9.54
CA GLU A 70 13.12 6.36 -8.07
C GLU A 70 11.82 6.98 -7.55
N VAL A 71 11.27 7.97 -8.26
CA VAL A 71 9.95 8.53 -7.95
C VAL A 71 8.88 7.44 -8.05
N LYS A 72 8.86 6.68 -9.14
CA LYS A 72 7.91 5.59 -9.34
C LYS A 72 8.05 4.51 -8.25
N GLU A 73 9.27 4.08 -7.94
CA GLU A 73 9.52 3.09 -6.89
C GLU A 73 9.06 3.58 -5.51
N MET A 74 9.21 4.88 -5.21
CA MET A 74 8.67 5.46 -3.99
C MET A 74 7.13 5.46 -3.99
N VAL A 75 6.49 5.82 -5.10
CA VAL A 75 5.03 5.76 -5.23
C VAL A 75 4.52 4.34 -5.01
N ASP A 76 5.12 3.35 -5.67
CA ASP A 76 4.74 1.93 -5.52
C ASP A 76 4.90 1.45 -4.06
N ARG A 77 5.96 1.91 -3.39
CA ARG A 77 6.21 1.62 -1.96
C ARG A 77 5.13 2.25 -1.07
N LEU A 78 4.83 3.54 -1.25
CA LEU A 78 3.80 4.26 -0.50
C LEU A 78 2.42 3.62 -0.71
N GLU A 79 2.09 3.27 -1.95
CA GLU A 79 0.85 2.59 -2.31
C GLU A 79 0.72 1.22 -1.61
N SER A 80 1.83 0.50 -1.44
CA SER A 80 1.80 -0.85 -0.87
C SER A 80 1.82 -0.89 0.67
N ALA A 81 2.15 0.20 1.35
CA ALA A 81 2.59 0.13 2.75
C ALA A 81 1.50 -0.09 3.82
N GLY A 82 0.25 0.32 3.58
CA GLY A 82 -0.84 0.10 4.53
C GLY A 82 -0.72 0.91 5.82
N ALA A 83 -0.33 2.17 5.72
CA ALA A 83 -0.11 3.09 6.84
C ALA A 83 -0.60 4.48 6.47
#